data_AF-A0A482RGY0-F1
#
_entry.id   AF-A0A482RGY0-F1
#
_cell.length_a   1.000
_cell.length_b   1.000
_cell.length_c   1.000
_cell.angle_alpha   90.00
_cell.angle_beta   90.00
_cell.angle_gamma   90.00
#
_symmetry.space_group_name_H-M   'P 1'
#
loop_
_entity.id
_entity.type
_entity.pdbx_description
1 polymer ?
#
loop_
_entity_poly.entity_id
_entity_poly.type
_entity_poly.pdbx_seq_one_letter_code
_entity_poly.pdbx_strand_id
1 'polypeptide(L)' 'MQTPDSYGSMLELAWKGTKPLTMPAGETRVFLKDGDKVSIRGWAETKDGARIGFGDCTGRVLPATPIAEAAAAAAGTPSA' A
#
# COMPACT_ATOMS: atom_id res chain seq x y z
N MET A 1 22.75 7.58 -2.46
CA MET A 1 22.78 6.35 -3.26
C MET A 1 21.40 5.72 -3.12
N GLN A 2 20.69 5.51 -4.22
CA GLN A 2 19.38 4.84 -4.22
C GLN A 2 19.64 3.33 -4.35
N THR A 3 19.09 2.52 -3.45
CA THR A 3 19.13 1.06 -3.55
C THR A 3 17.79 0.55 -4.07
N PRO A 4 17.70 -0.60 -4.76
CA PRO A 4 16.43 -1.07 -5.32
C PRO A 4 15.30 -1.25 -4.28
N ASP A 5 15.65 -1.48 -3.02
CA ASP A 5 14.75 -1.56 -1.86
C ASP A 5 14.34 -0.19 -1.29
N SER A 6 14.89 0.92 -1.81
CA SER A 6 14.52 2.29 -1.43
C SER A 6 13.53 2.97 -2.39
N TYR A 7 12.95 2.22 -3.34
CA TYR A 7 11.94 2.75 -4.28
C TYR A 7 10.58 2.97 -3.61
N GLY A 8 9.87 4.00 -4.07
CA GLY A 8 8.65 4.50 -3.42
C GLY A 8 7.34 3.87 -3.88
N SER A 9 7.37 3.01 -4.91
CA SER A 9 6.16 2.40 -5.47
C SER A 9 6.39 0.96 -5.94
N MET A 10 5.31 0.18 -5.99
CA MET A 10 5.36 -1.17 -6.56
C MET A 10 5.68 -1.16 -8.06
N LEU A 11 5.36 -0.07 -8.78
CA LEU A 11 5.72 0.10 -10.18
C LEU A 11 7.25 0.07 -10.36
N GLU A 12 7.96 0.81 -9.51
CA GLU A 12 9.42 0.89 -9.53
C GLU A 12 10.04 -0.40 -8.99
N LEU A 13 9.55 -0.89 -7.84
CA LEU A 13 10.02 -2.12 -7.21
C LEU A 13 9.89 -3.33 -8.14
N ALA A 14 8.75 -3.45 -8.82
CA ALA A 14 8.48 -4.56 -9.73
C ALA A 14 8.97 -4.32 -11.17
N TRP A 15 9.60 -3.18 -11.44
CA TRP A 15 10.02 -2.74 -12.78
C TRP A 15 8.94 -2.90 -13.85
N LYS A 16 7.82 -2.21 -13.67
CA LYS A 16 6.63 -2.33 -14.53
C LYS A 16 6.12 -3.78 -14.66
N GLY A 17 6.33 -4.58 -13.62
CA GLY A 17 5.92 -5.98 -13.52
C GLY A 17 6.85 -7.00 -14.15
N THR A 18 8.02 -6.58 -14.63
CA THR A 18 9.02 -7.51 -15.17
C THR A 18 9.91 -8.16 -14.11
N LYS A 19 9.87 -7.66 -12.86
CA LYS A 19 10.66 -8.17 -11.73
C LYS A 19 9.76 -8.36 -10.50
N PRO A 20 9.05 -9.50 -10.35
CA PRO A 20 8.18 -9.73 -9.20
C PRO A 20 8.91 -9.66 -7.85
N LEU A 21 8.26 -9.11 -6.84
CA LEU A 21 8.75 -9.12 -5.46
C LEU A 21 8.40 -10.45 -4.79
N THR A 22 9.37 -11.04 -4.08
CA THR A 22 9.14 -12.21 -3.23
C THR A 22 8.77 -11.76 -1.83
N MET A 23 7.61 -12.23 -1.35
CA MET A 23 7.10 -11.97 -0.01
C MET A 23 7.71 -12.97 1.00
N PRO A 24 7.73 -12.66 2.31
CA PRO A 24 8.32 -13.54 3.32
C PRO A 24 7.72 -14.96 3.36
N ALA A 25 6.44 -15.10 3.00
CA ALA A 25 5.74 -16.39 2.93
C ALA A 25 5.96 -17.14 1.60
N GLY A 26 6.84 -16.68 0.72
CA GLY A 26 7.15 -17.28 -0.58
C GLY A 26 6.21 -16.88 -1.72
N GLU A 27 5.10 -16.20 -1.42
CA GLU A 27 4.23 -15.61 -2.45
C GLU A 27 4.96 -14.51 -3.24
N THR A 28 4.49 -14.22 -4.46
CA THR A 28 5.00 -13.08 -5.23
C THR A 28 3.97 -11.97 -5.40
N ARG A 29 4.45 -10.75 -5.58
CA ARG A 29 3.65 -9.56 -5.91
C ARG A 29 4.31 -8.75 -7.02
N VAL A 30 3.46 -8.18 -7.86
CA VAL A 30 3.85 -7.18 -8.88
C VAL A 30 3.11 -5.87 -8.59
N PHE A 31 1.81 -5.98 -8.29
CA PHE A 31 0.97 -4.93 -7.72
C PHE A 31 0.18 -5.48 -6.53
N LEU A 32 -0.54 -4.60 -5.85
CA LEU A 32 -1.44 -4.96 -4.76
C LEU A 32 -2.58 -5.86 -5.26
N LYS A 33 -2.97 -6.80 -4.42
CA LYS A 33 -4.15 -7.65 -4.59
C LYS A 33 -5.20 -7.30 -3.54
N ASP A 34 -6.45 -7.67 -3.81
CA ASP A 34 -7.53 -7.56 -2.84
C ASP A 34 -7.13 -8.28 -1.53
N GLY A 35 -7.39 -7.61 -0.41
CA GLY A 35 -6.99 -8.07 0.91
C GLY A 35 -5.58 -7.67 1.34
N ASP A 36 -4.69 -7.23 0.43
CA ASP A 36 -3.36 -6.74 0.83
C ASP A 36 -3.49 -5.51 1.75
N LYS A 37 -2.62 -5.44 2.77
CA LYS A 37 -2.54 -4.33 3.71
C LYS A 37 -1.19 -3.66 3.58
N VAL A 38 -1.18 -2.35 3.33
CA VAL A 38 0.03 -1.53 3.23
C VAL A 38 0.14 -0.65 4.46
N SER A 39 1.31 -0.63 5.08
CA SER A 39 1.62 0.21 6.24
C SER A 39 2.90 1.00 5.97
N ILE A 40 2.78 2.33 5.99
CA ILE A 40 3.90 3.26 5.87
C ILE A 40 4.22 3.80 7.26
N ARG A 41 5.49 3.71 7.65
CA ARG A 41 6.02 4.19 8.93
C ARG A 41 7.29 5.00 8.67
N GLY A 42 7.47 6.06 9.43
CA GLY A 42 8.66 6.88 9.38
C GLY A 42 8.89 7.57 10.72
N TRP A 43 10.16 7.86 11.03
CA TRP A 43 10.57 8.58 12.22
C TRP A 43 11.91 9.27 12.00
N ALA A 44 12.16 10.33 12.76
CA ALA A 44 13.50 10.86 12.97
C ALA A 44 14.13 10.17 14.19
N GLU A 45 15.43 9.88 14.14
CA GLU A 45 16.18 9.22 15.21
C GLU A 45 17.43 10.03 15.58
N THR A 46 17.66 10.27 16.86
CA THR A 46 18.92 10.86 17.35
C THR A 46 20.03 9.82 17.36
N LYS A 47 21.30 10.26 17.41
CA LYS A 47 22.45 9.34 17.53
C LYS A 47 22.37 8.45 18.78
N ASP A 48 21.74 8.94 19.83
CA ASP A 48 21.55 8.24 21.10
C ASP A 48 20.29 7.35 21.10
N GLY A 49 19.60 7.23 19.96
CA GLY A 49 18.49 6.30 19.73
C GLY A 49 17.09 6.83 20.08
N ALA A 50 16.93 8.09 20.46
CA ALA A 50 15.62 8.67 20.72
C ALA A 50 14.86 8.87 19.39
N ARG A 51 13.56 8.52 19.36
CA ARG A 51 12.72 8.58 18.13
C ARG A 51 11.55 9.54 18.26
N ILE A 52 11.31 10.30 17.20
CA ILE A 52 10.08 11.07 17.00
C ILE A 52 9.41 10.51 15.73
N GLY A 53 8.30 9.79 15.92
CA GLY A 53 7.61 9.08 14.85
C GLY A 53 6.34 9.80 14.37
N PHE A 54 5.92 9.46 13.15
CA PHE A 54 4.67 9.94 12.55
C PHE A 54 3.45 9.07 12.87
N GLY A 55 3.65 7.93 13.56
CA GLY A 55 2.63 6.90 13.76
C GLY A 55 2.48 5.98 12.54
N ASP A 56 1.32 5.34 12.43
CA ASP A 56 0.98 4.40 11.36
C ASP A 56 0.08 5.03 10.30
N CYS A 57 0.51 5.00 9.03
CA CYS A 57 -0.36 5.23 7.89
C CYS A 57 -0.67 3.87 7.24
N THR A 58 -1.85 3.31 7.53
CA THR A 58 -2.21 1.96 7.09
C THR A 58 -3.53 1.94 6.32
N GLY A 59 -3.55 1.19 5.22
CA GLY A 59 -4.75 0.94 4.41
C GLY A 59 -4.82 -0.51 3.94
N ARG A 60 -6.05 -0.99 3.71
CA ARG A 60 -6.31 -2.31 3.12
C ARG A 60 -6.99 -2.12 1.77
N VAL A 61 -6.53 -2.87 0.77
CA VAL A 61 -7.22 -2.96 -0.53
C VAL A 61 -8.44 -3.84 -0.35
N LEU A 62 -9.63 -3.26 -0.54
CA LEU A 62 -10.87 -4.01 -0.60
C LEU A 62 -11.17 -4.39 -2.06
N PRO A 63 -11.93 -5.47 -2.29
CA PRO A 63 -12.41 -5.79 -3.63
C PRO A 63 -13.12 -4.60 -4.27
N ALA A 64 -12.94 -4.47 -5.58
CA ALA A 64 -13.61 -3.43 -6.34
C ALA A 64 -15.13 -3.60 -6.24
N THR A 65 -15.84 -2.50 -6.01
CA THR A 65 -17.30 -2.48 -6.17
C THR A 65 -17.64 -2.64 -7.66
N PRO A 66 -18.51 -3.59 -8.03
CA PRO A 66 -18.96 -3.72 -9.40
C PRO A 66 -19.53 -2.40 -9.93
N ILE A 67 -19.26 -2.08 -11.19
CA ILE A 67 -19.70 -0.81 -11.82
C ILE A 67 -21.22 -0.61 -11.73
N ALA A 68 -22.01 -1.70 -11.77
CA ALA A 68 -23.46 -1.63 -11.60
C ALA A 68 -23.89 -1.15 -10.20
N GLU A 69 -23.18 -1.53 -9.14
CA GLU A 69 -23.46 -1.12 -7.76
C GLU A 69 -22.86 0.25 -7.42
N ALA A 70 -21.70 0.59 -8.00
CA ALA A 70 -21.07 1.90 -7.80
C ALA A 70 -21.92 3.06 -8.33
N ALA A 71 -22.62 2.85 -9.45
CA ALA A 71 -23.57 3.83 -10.00
C ALA A 71 -24.77 4.08 -9.06
N ALA A 72 -25.22 3.05 -8.33
CA ALA A 72 -26.30 3.19 -7.36
C ALA A 72 -25.85 3.92 -6.08
N ALA A 73 -24.62 3.68 -5.60
CA ALA A 73 -24.08 4.31 -4.39
C ALA A 73 -23.76 5.81 -4.57
N ALA A 74 -23.37 6.23 -5.79
CA ALA A 74 -23.11 7.64 -6.10
C ALA A 74 -24.38 8.51 -6.11
N ALA A 75 -25.57 7.90 -6.13
CA ALA A 75 -26.86 8.59 -6.16
C ALA A 75 -27.35 9.09 -4.79
N GLY A 76 -26.58 8.86 -3.71
CA GLY A 76 -26.82 9.47 -2.40
C GLY A 76 -28.24 9.28 -1.88
N THR A 77 -28.54 8.15 -1.26
CA THR A 77 -29.76 8.04 -0.46
C THR A 77 -29.63 9.03 0.72
N PRO A 78 -30.49 10.06 0.84
CA PRO A 78 -30.50 10.89 2.04
C PRO A 78 -30.99 10.01 3.20
N SER A 79 -30.19 9.91 4.25
CA SER A 79 -30.64 9.28 5.50
C SER A 79 -31.80 10.10 6.05
N ALA A 80 -32.93 9.43 6.28
CA ALA A 80 -33.95 9.89 7.21
C ALA A 80 -33.42 9.83 8.66
#